data_AF-A0A974GVY0-F1
#
_entry.id   AF-A0A974GVY0-F1
#
_cell.length_a   1.000
_cell.length_b   1.000
_cell.length_c   1.000
_cell.angle_alpha   90.00
_cell.angle_beta   90.00
_cell.angle_gamma   90.00
#
_symmetry.space_group_name_H-M   'P 1'
#
loop_
_entity.id
_entity.type
_entity.pdbx_description
1 polymer ?
#
loop_
_entity_poly.entity_id
_entity_poly.type
_entity_poly.pdbx_seq_one_letter_code
_entity_poly.pdbx_strand_id
1 'polypeptide(L)'
;MKKDHIRDYATEAFRYYAFMGKPHKEDLEKKYYQEALEEYERRRRLGGTGISKPTEQAVMYAEGILRQKQAELWDVLAVEKTLAQLHIWERQAVEIVYFERPHRELEKNDISMRVQKAVIHIPASERSVYYYLKKARDIFAFERGLRK
;
A
#
# COMPACT_ATOMS: atom_id res chain seq x y z
N MET A 1 19.42 12.89 -14.51
CA MET A 1 19.09 11.97 -13.40
C MET A 1 18.36 10.77 -13.99
N LYS A 2 18.89 9.53 -13.84
CA LYS A 2 18.16 8.32 -14.26
C LYS A 2 16.85 8.25 -13.46
N LYS A 3 15.75 7.91 -14.13
CA LYS A 3 14.43 7.74 -13.51
C LYS A 3 14.52 6.55 -12.55
N ASP A 4 14.39 6.81 -11.25
CA ASP A 4 14.41 5.77 -10.22
C ASP A 4 13.00 5.19 -10.07
N HIS A 5 12.70 4.19 -10.92
CA HIS A 5 11.41 3.52 -10.95
C HIS A 5 11.01 2.92 -9.59
N ILE A 6 11.98 2.45 -8.80
CA ILE A 6 11.74 1.92 -7.44
C ILE A 6 11.31 3.04 -6.51
N ARG A 7 11.92 4.22 -6.63
CA ARG A 7 11.51 5.38 -5.84
C ARG A 7 10.06 5.77 -6.11
N ASP A 8 9.69 5.88 -7.38
CA ASP A 8 8.35 6.31 -7.77
C ASP A 8 7.32 5.24 -7.36
N TYR A 9 7.62 3.95 -7.57
CA TYR A 9 6.78 2.83 -7.13
C TYR A 9 6.60 2.78 -5.61
N ALA A 10 7.69 2.86 -4.84
CA ALA A 10 7.61 2.86 -3.38
C ALA A 10 6.81 4.05 -2.85
N THR A 11 6.99 5.23 -3.47
CA THR A 11 6.23 6.43 -3.12
C THR A 11 4.74 6.19 -3.31
N GLU A 12 4.32 5.65 -4.45
CA GLU A 12 2.90 5.33 -4.70
C GLU A 12 2.38 4.24 -3.76
N ALA A 13 3.17 3.21 -3.44
CA ALA A 13 2.76 2.17 -2.48
C ALA A 13 2.50 2.75 -1.07
N PHE A 14 3.39 3.61 -0.55
CA PHE A 14 3.17 4.30 0.74
C PHE A 14 1.91 5.17 0.71
N ARG A 15 1.70 5.89 -0.39
CA ARG A 15 0.54 6.77 -0.56
C ARG A 15 -0.76 5.99 -0.65
N TYR A 16 -0.77 4.90 -1.41
CA TYR A 16 -1.90 3.99 -1.54
C TYR A 16 -2.26 3.34 -0.20
N TYR A 17 -1.25 2.89 0.56
CA TYR A 17 -1.44 2.39 1.92
C TYR A 17 -2.15 3.41 2.84
N ALA A 18 -1.73 4.68 2.78
CA ALA A 18 -2.38 5.76 3.53
C ALA A 18 -3.78 6.08 3.01
N PHE A 19 -3.99 6.04 1.69
CA PHE A 19 -5.30 6.23 1.07
C PHE A 19 -6.32 5.19 1.56
N MET A 20 -5.89 3.92 1.69
CA MET A 20 -6.72 2.84 2.21
C MET A 20 -6.97 2.89 3.73
N GLY A 21 -6.41 3.87 4.45
CA GLY A 21 -6.56 3.97 5.90
C GLY A 21 -5.58 3.10 6.69
N LYS A 22 -4.43 2.74 6.10
CA LYS A 22 -3.36 1.95 6.72
C LYS A 22 -3.83 0.56 7.20
N PRO A 23 -4.48 -0.25 6.34
CA PRO A 23 -5.00 -1.56 6.75
C PRO A 23 -3.87 -2.55 7.00
N HIS A 24 -4.10 -3.51 7.89
CA HIS A 24 -3.27 -4.72 7.94
C HIS A 24 -3.55 -5.61 6.71
N LYS A 25 -2.51 -6.24 6.13
CA LYS A 25 -2.67 -7.11 4.95
C LYS A 25 -3.72 -8.19 5.17
N GLU A 26 -3.75 -8.81 6.35
CA GLU A 26 -4.69 -9.89 6.67
C GLU A 26 -6.14 -9.41 6.71
N ASP A 27 -6.38 -8.21 7.24
CA ASP A 27 -7.72 -7.63 7.30
C ASP A 27 -8.20 -7.21 5.90
N LEU A 28 -7.30 -6.67 5.09
CA LEU A 28 -7.59 -6.33 3.70
C LEU A 28 -7.88 -7.56 2.85
N GLU A 29 -7.13 -8.65 3.05
CA GLU A 29 -7.35 -9.93 2.37
C GLU A 29 -8.71 -10.54 2.75
N LYS A 30 -9.05 -10.57 4.05
CA LYS A 30 -10.38 -11.01 4.50
C LYS A 30 -11.49 -10.16 3.91
N LYS A 31 -11.31 -8.83 3.86
CA LYS A 31 -12.26 -7.91 3.25
C LYS A 31 -12.49 -8.24 1.77
N TYR A 32 -11.43 -8.41 0.98
CA TYR A 32 -11.56 -8.76 -0.44
C TYR A 32 -12.19 -10.13 -0.65
N TYR A 33 -11.86 -11.10 0.20
CA TYR A 33 -12.50 -12.42 0.14
C TYR A 33 -14.01 -12.33 0.38
N GLN A 34 -14.41 -11.59 1.42
CA GLN A 34 -15.82 -11.39 1.77
C GLN A 34 -16.57 -10.61 0.67
N GLU A 35 -15.99 -9.52 0.16
CA GLU A 35 -16.57 -8.74 -0.95
C GLU A 35 -16.76 -9.61 -2.21
N ALA A 36 -15.82 -10.50 -2.52
CA ALA A 36 -15.92 -11.41 -3.65
C ALA A 36 -17.03 -12.45 -3.45
N LEU A 37 -17.20 -13.00 -2.25
CA LEU A 37 -18.32 -13.91 -1.94
C LEU A 37 -19.67 -13.20 -2.08
N GLU A 38 -19.80 -11.98 -1.55
CA GLU A 38 -21.02 -11.18 -1.65
C GLU A 38 -21.35 -10.81 -3.10
N GLU A 39 -20.34 -10.46 -3.89
CA GLU A 39 -20.49 -10.21 -5.32
C GLU A 39 -20.97 -11.46 -6.07
N TYR A 40 -20.36 -12.62 -5.79
CA TYR A 40 -20.77 -13.90 -6.38
C TYR A 40 -22.23 -14.22 -6.05
N GLU A 41 -22.63 -14.08 -4.79
CA GLU A 41 -24.02 -14.27 -4.37
C GLU A 41 -24.98 -13.32 -5.08
N ARG A 42 -24.62 -12.04 -5.21
CA ARG A 42 -25.42 -11.02 -5.89
C ARG A 42 -25.63 -11.38 -7.36
N ARG A 43 -24.56 -11.79 -8.07
CA ARG A 43 -24.63 -12.23 -9.47
C ARG A 43 -25.52 -13.45 -9.64
N ARG A 44 -25.44 -14.42 -8.72
CA ARG A 44 -26.28 -15.62 -8.73
C ARG A 44 -27.77 -15.29 -8.57
N ARG A 45 -28.11 -14.39 -7.64
CA ARG A 45 -29.51 -13.95 -7.40
C ARG A 45 -30.14 -13.28 -8.61
N LEU A 46 -29.34 -12.63 -9.46
CA LEU A 46 -29.79 -11.92 -10.67
C LEU A 46 -29.84 -12.80 -11.93
N GLY A 47 -29.16 -13.97 -11.95
CA GLY A 47 -28.86 -14.72 -13.18
C GLY A 47 -29.39 -16.15 -13.33
N GLY A 48 -29.98 -16.77 -12.29
CA GLY A 48 -30.79 -18.00 -12.44
C GLY A 48 -30.08 -19.37 -12.50
N THR A 49 -30.78 -20.37 -11.94
CA THR A 49 -30.77 -21.83 -12.21
C THR A 49 -29.44 -22.51 -12.57
N GLY A 50 -28.64 -22.88 -11.57
CA GLY A 50 -27.50 -23.80 -11.75
C GLY A 50 -27.39 -24.80 -10.58
N ILE A 51 -27.44 -26.09 -10.90
CA ILE A 51 -27.34 -27.24 -9.97
C ILE A 51 -25.86 -27.58 -9.73
N SER A 52 -25.09 -26.60 -9.25
CA SER A 52 -23.71 -26.82 -8.78
C SER A 52 -23.71 -26.73 -7.25
N LYS A 53 -22.80 -27.46 -6.58
CA LYS A 53 -22.56 -27.30 -5.13
C LYS A 53 -22.12 -25.86 -4.88
N PRO A 54 -23.00 -24.97 -4.37
CA PRO A 54 -22.83 -23.52 -4.50
C PRO A 54 -21.58 -22.99 -3.80
N THR A 55 -21.09 -23.72 -2.81
CA THR A 55 -19.98 -23.34 -1.95
C THR A 55 -18.62 -23.44 -2.65
N GLU A 56 -18.40 -24.48 -3.47
CA GLU A 56 -17.08 -24.71 -4.08
C GLU A 56 -16.78 -23.67 -5.18
N GLN A 57 -17.77 -23.35 -6.01
CA GLN A 57 -17.62 -22.31 -7.04
C GLN A 57 -17.46 -20.91 -6.45
N ALA A 58 -18.13 -20.61 -5.33
CA ALA A 58 -17.98 -19.34 -4.63
C ALA A 58 -16.55 -19.19 -4.07
N VAL A 59 -16.00 -20.25 -3.47
CA VAL A 59 -14.61 -20.28 -2.97
C VAL A 59 -13.63 -20.08 -4.12
N MET A 60 -13.77 -20.83 -5.22
CA MET A 60 -12.90 -20.69 -6.40
C MET A 60 -12.93 -19.27 -6.97
N TYR A 61 -14.11 -18.65 -7.01
CA TYR A 61 -14.28 -17.27 -7.46
C TYR A 61 -13.55 -16.28 -6.55
N ALA A 62 -13.76 -16.38 -5.23
CA ALA A 62 -13.13 -15.51 -4.25
C ALA A 62 -11.59 -15.64 -4.26
N GLU A 63 -11.07 -16.87 -4.34
CA GLU A 63 -9.64 -17.11 -4.54
C GLU A 63 -9.12 -16.53 -5.87
N GLY A 64 -9.94 -16.54 -6.92
CA GLY A 64 -9.63 -15.91 -8.20
C GLY A 64 -9.44 -14.39 -8.06
N ILE A 65 -10.34 -13.72 -7.35
CA ILE A 65 -10.24 -12.28 -7.05
C ILE A 65 -9.01 -11.98 -6.18
N LEU A 66 -8.76 -12.76 -5.13
CA LEU A 66 -7.57 -12.58 -4.29
C LEU A 66 -6.28 -12.72 -5.10
N ARG A 67 -6.19 -13.69 -6.01
CA ARG A 67 -5.05 -13.85 -6.92
C ARG A 67 -4.82 -12.61 -7.78
N GLN A 68 -5.89 -11.96 -8.25
CA GLN A 68 -5.78 -10.71 -9.02
C GLN A 68 -5.30 -9.53 -8.15
N LYS A 69 -5.63 -9.54 -6.85
CA LYS A 69 -5.24 -8.52 -5.87
C LYS A 69 -3.90 -8.81 -5.18
N GLN A 70 -3.21 -9.89 -5.53
CA GLN A 70 -2.03 -10.36 -4.81
C GLN A 70 -0.89 -9.32 -4.75
N ALA A 71 -0.64 -8.62 -5.86
CA ALA A 71 0.41 -7.62 -5.94
C ALA A 71 0.18 -6.45 -4.96
N GLU A 72 -1.08 -6.03 -4.83
CA GLU A 72 -1.53 -4.96 -3.95
C GLU A 72 -1.41 -5.38 -2.47
N LEU A 73 -1.85 -6.60 -2.13
CA LEU A 73 -1.67 -7.16 -0.78
C LEU A 73 -0.19 -7.26 -0.38
N TRP A 74 0.69 -7.60 -1.34
CA TRP A 74 2.13 -7.62 -1.09
C TRP A 74 2.73 -6.22 -0.92
N ASP A 75 2.21 -5.21 -1.61
CA ASP A 75 2.61 -3.82 -1.38
C ASP A 75 2.23 -3.35 0.02
N VAL A 76 1.00 -3.65 0.46
CA VAL A 76 0.54 -3.36 1.81
C VAL A 76 1.45 -4.02 2.84
N LEU A 77 1.68 -5.33 2.71
CA LEU A 77 2.56 -6.07 3.63
C LEU A 77 3.97 -5.49 3.66
N ALA A 78 4.54 -5.13 2.51
CA ALA A 78 5.87 -4.54 2.45
C ALA A 78 5.91 -3.17 3.14
N VAL A 79 4.88 -2.34 2.98
CA VAL A 79 4.76 -1.06 3.71
C VAL A 79 4.66 -1.29 5.22
N GLU A 80 3.81 -2.21 5.68
CA GLU A 80 3.66 -2.55 7.10
C GLU A 80 4.99 -2.95 7.73
N LYS A 81 5.68 -3.92 7.11
CA LYS A 81 7.00 -4.38 7.57
C LYS A 81 8.04 -3.29 7.54
N THR A 82 7.99 -2.42 6.53
CA THR A 82 8.89 -1.27 6.45
C THR A 82 8.67 -0.33 7.63
N LEU A 83 7.42 0.09 7.88
CA LEU A 83 7.11 0.99 8.99
C LEU A 83 7.51 0.37 10.33
N ALA A 84 7.33 -0.94 10.51
CA ALA A 84 7.74 -1.67 11.71
C ALA A 84 9.26 -1.60 11.97
N GLN A 85 10.08 -1.60 10.91
CA GLN A 85 11.55 -1.56 10.99
C GLN A 85 12.13 -0.14 11.14
N LEU A 86 11.34 0.89 10.83
CA LEU A 86 11.78 2.28 10.95
C LEU A 86 11.78 2.75 12.41
N HIS A 87 12.81 3.51 12.77
CA HIS A 87 12.85 4.22 14.05
C HIS A 87 11.79 5.35 14.08
N ILE A 88 11.41 5.83 15.27
CA ILE A 88 10.27 6.74 15.46
C ILE A 88 10.31 7.97 14.54
N TRP A 89 11.45 8.63 14.42
CA TRP A 89 11.65 9.81 13.58
C TRP A 89 11.65 9.49 12.08
N GLU A 90 12.14 8.31 11.71
CA GLU A 90 12.16 7.86 10.32
C GLU A 90 10.74 7.53 9.84
N ARG A 91 9.97 6.87 10.72
CA ARG A 91 8.55 6.59 10.50
C ARG A 91 7.76 7.89 10.35
N GLN A 92 7.91 8.83 11.30
CA GLN A 92 7.22 10.12 11.22
C GLN A 92 7.55 10.89 9.94
N ALA A 93 8.80 10.84 9.47
CA ALA A 93 9.18 11.46 8.19
C ALA A 93 8.42 10.84 7.01
N VAL A 94 8.31 9.51 6.96
CA VAL A 94 7.50 8.81 5.95
C VAL A 94 6.04 9.21 6.02
N GLU A 95 5.45 9.27 7.21
CA GLU A 95 4.04 9.63 7.37
C GLU A 95 3.76 11.08 6.94
N ILE A 96 4.59 12.04 7.36
CA ILE A 96 4.40 13.44 6.98
C ILE A 96 4.56 13.62 5.45
N VAL A 97 5.53 12.94 4.84
CA VAL A 97 5.85 13.17 3.43
C VAL A 97 4.94 12.38 2.48
N TYR A 98 4.75 11.09 2.75
CA TYR A 98 3.99 10.21 1.86
C TYR A 98 2.52 10.07 2.25
N PHE A 99 2.13 10.23 3.51
CA PHE A 99 0.71 10.04 3.89
C PHE A 99 -0.09 11.34 3.83
N GLU A 100 0.55 12.49 3.59
CA GLU A 100 -0.15 13.74 3.39
C GLU A 100 -0.95 13.72 2.07
N ARG A 101 -2.26 13.97 2.18
CA ARG A 101 -3.19 14.08 1.04
C ARG A 101 -3.02 12.92 0.03
N PRO A 102 -3.24 11.66 0.46
CA PRO A 102 -2.92 10.50 -0.37
C PRO A 102 -3.90 10.34 -1.55
N HIS A 103 -5.04 11.03 -1.52
CA HIS A 103 -6.08 11.00 -2.55
C HIS A 103 -5.85 11.95 -3.74
N ARG A 104 -4.87 12.87 -3.67
CA ARG A 104 -4.56 13.81 -4.77
C ARG A 104 -3.28 13.40 -5.45
N GLU A 105 -3.11 13.62 -6.75
CA GLU A 105 -1.83 13.38 -7.40
C GLU A 105 -0.71 14.27 -6.82
N LEU A 106 0.55 13.82 -6.91
CA LEU A 106 1.69 14.63 -6.48
C LEU A 106 2.01 15.69 -7.53
N GLU A 107 2.00 16.95 -7.11
CA GLU A 107 2.43 18.05 -7.95
C GLU A 107 3.94 18.33 -7.81
N LYS A 108 4.48 19.11 -8.73
CA LYS A 108 5.87 19.57 -8.64
C LYS A 108 6.07 20.31 -7.32
N ASN A 109 7.13 19.96 -6.59
CA ASN A 109 7.52 20.50 -5.28
C ASN A 109 6.71 20.00 -4.07
N ASP A 110 5.68 19.15 -4.24
CA ASP A 110 4.91 18.64 -3.11
C ASP A 110 5.80 17.90 -2.10
N ILE A 111 6.67 17.00 -2.58
CA ILE A 111 7.59 16.27 -1.71
C ILE A 111 8.52 17.21 -0.98
N SER A 112 9.09 18.21 -1.67
CA SER A 112 9.99 19.19 -1.04
C SER A 112 9.28 19.99 0.05
N MET A 113 8.06 20.47 -0.22
CA MET A 113 7.25 21.20 0.75
C MET A 113 6.92 20.35 1.98
N ARG A 114 6.55 19.07 1.77
CA ARG A 114 6.25 18.15 2.88
C ARG A 114 7.49 17.77 3.66
N VAL A 115 8.66 17.71 3.02
CA VAL A 115 9.96 17.54 3.69
C VAL A 115 10.27 18.74 4.59
N GLN A 116 10.05 19.97 4.11
CA GLN A 116 10.21 21.18 4.94
C GLN A 116 9.27 21.14 6.16
N LYS A 117 8.02 20.70 5.95
CA LYS A 117 7.08 20.47 7.05
C LYS A 117 7.60 19.41 8.03
N ALA A 118 8.16 18.31 7.55
CA ALA A 118 8.73 17.26 8.40
C ALA A 118 9.90 17.78 9.27
N VAL A 119 10.76 18.65 8.74
CA VAL A 119 11.88 19.28 9.46
C VAL A 119 11.40 20.11 10.66
N ILE A 120 10.20 20.70 10.58
CA ILE A 120 9.61 21.47 11.69
C ILE A 120 9.14 20.54 12.82
N HIS A 121 8.69 19.33 12.49
CA HIS A 121 8.08 18.40 13.45
C HIS A 121 9.04 17.35 14.01
N ILE A 122 10.17 17.12 13.36
CA ILE A 122 11.14 16.07 13.70
C ILE A 122 12.48 16.74 14.00
N PRO A 123 13.24 16.29 15.02
CA PRO A 123 14.58 16.81 15.31
C PRO A 123 15.62 16.33 14.28
N ALA A 124 15.43 16.67 13.01
CA ALA A 124 16.22 16.21 11.89
C ALA A 124 16.34 17.31 10.82
N SER A 125 17.52 17.44 10.23
CA SER A 125 17.72 18.35 9.09
C SER A 125 17.03 17.83 7.82
N GLU A 126 16.79 18.70 6.84
CA GLU A 126 16.23 18.31 5.53
C GLU A 126 17.00 17.15 4.89
N ARG A 127 18.34 17.19 4.92
CA ARG A 127 19.20 16.10 4.44
C ARG A 127 18.91 14.78 5.15
N SER A 128 18.69 14.83 6.46
CA SER A 128 18.38 13.65 7.27
C SER A 128 16.99 13.10 6.94
N VAL A 129 16.00 13.98 6.71
CA VAL A 129 14.66 13.56 6.25
C VAL A 129 14.76 12.84 4.90
N TYR A 130 15.46 13.39 3.91
CA TYR A 130 15.66 12.68 2.63
C TYR A 130 16.38 11.33 2.80
N TYR A 131 17.33 11.25 3.74
CA TYR A 131 18.00 10.00 4.08
C TYR A 131 17.01 8.98 4.68
N TYR A 132 16.14 9.39 5.61
CA TYR A 132 15.09 8.53 6.17
C TYR A 132 14.14 8.01 5.10
N LEU A 133 13.69 8.89 4.20
CA LEU A 133 12.84 8.50 3.07
C LEU A 133 13.56 7.51 2.15
N LYS A 134 14.85 7.71 1.88
CA LYS A 134 15.65 6.76 1.10
C LYS A 134 15.74 5.40 1.81
N LYS A 135 16.05 5.40 3.10
CA LYS A 135 16.10 4.18 3.92
C LYS A 135 14.77 3.44 3.89
N ALA A 136 13.65 4.12 4.06
CA ALA A 136 12.32 3.53 3.97
C ALA A 136 12.07 2.87 2.61
N ARG A 137 12.41 3.54 1.50
CA ARG A 137 12.28 2.96 0.16
C ARG A 137 13.21 1.76 -0.06
N ASP A 138 14.40 1.80 0.53
CA ASP A 138 15.35 0.70 0.45
C ASP A 138 14.83 -0.55 1.19
N ILE A 139 14.24 -0.38 2.38
CA ILE A 139 13.60 -1.45 3.16
C ILE A 139 12.35 -1.95 2.42
N PHE A 140 11.49 -1.05 1.93
CA PHE A 140 10.31 -1.45 1.15
C PHE A 140 10.68 -2.27 -0.07
N ALA A 141 11.69 -1.85 -0.85
CA ALA A 141 12.14 -2.59 -2.01
C ALA A 141 12.62 -4.00 -1.64
N PHE A 142 13.31 -4.15 -0.51
CA PHE A 142 13.73 -5.44 0.02
C PHE A 142 12.53 -6.30 0.43
N GLU A 143 11.63 -5.79 1.29
CA GLU A 143 10.45 -6.53 1.76
C GLU A 143 9.51 -6.92 0.62
N ARG A 144 9.44 -6.09 -0.42
CA ARG A 144 8.60 -6.34 -1.60
C ARG A 144 9.25 -7.29 -2.61
N GLY A 145 10.55 -7.57 -2.48
CA GLY A 145 11.32 -8.42 -3.40
C GLY A 145 11.71 -7.75 -4.72
N LEU A 146 11.81 -6.41 -4.74
CA LEU A 146 12.21 -5.66 -5.92
C LEU A 146 13.74 -5.72 -6.11
N ARG A 147 14.19 -6.01 -7.33
CA ARG A 147 15.61 -6.01 -7.70
C ARG A 147 16.04 -4.59 -8.10
N LYS A 148 17.14 -4.10 -7.51
CA LYS A 148 17.75 -2.80 -7.81
C LYS A 148 18.72 -2.86 -8.98
#